data_AF-X1UUV3-F1
#
_entry.id   AF-X1UUV3-F1
#
_cell.length_a   1.000
_cell.length_b   1.000
_cell.length_c   1.000
_cell.angle_alpha   90.00
_cell.angle_beta   90.00
_cell.angle_gamma   90.00
#
_symmetry.space_group_name_H-M   'P 1'
#
loop_
_entity.id
_entity.type
_entity.pdbx_description
1 polymer ?
#
loop_
_entity_poly.entity_id
_entity_poly.type
_entity_poly.pdbx_seq_one_letter_code
_entity_poly.pdbx_strand_id
1 'polypeptide(L)'
;MSGETKGKVTNRELLRKSGISASTLHNWVRRGLLPAYCGASFQGNGGCVFYYPVWAVDRAAYIKLMRSKGISMQKIRKILRGEKVKL
;
A
#
# COMPACT_ATOMS: atom_id res chain seq x y z
N MET A 1 -12.64 9.67 20.12
CA MET A 1 -11.80 8.58 20.67
C MET A 1 -11.03 7.93 19.52
N SER A 2 -9.90 8.52 19.13
CA SER A 2 -9.01 7.94 18.11
C SER A 2 -8.03 7.03 18.84
N GLY A 3 -8.42 5.77 19.04
CA GLY A 3 -7.48 4.77 19.56
C GLY A 3 -6.30 4.67 18.61
N GLU A 4 -5.10 4.98 19.11
CA GLU A 4 -3.84 4.63 18.46
C GLU A 4 -3.88 3.15 18.11
N THR A 5 -4.17 2.84 16.85
CA THR A 5 -4.05 1.49 16.32
C THR A 5 -2.57 1.28 16.05
N LYS A 6 -1.76 1.12 17.11
CA LYS A 6 -0.29 1.02 17.05
C LYS A 6 0.13 0.08 15.92
N GLY A 7 0.65 0.64 14.83
CA GLY A 7 1.18 -0.10 13.68
C GLY A 7 0.23 -0.36 12.51
N LYS A 8 -1.05 0.08 12.55
CA LYS A 8 -2.00 -0.10 11.43
C LYS A 8 -2.61 1.23 10.96
N VAL A 9 -2.98 1.29 9.68
CA VAL A 9 -3.73 2.38 9.05
C VAL A 9 -4.92 1.80 8.29
N THR A 10 -6.00 2.56 8.20
CA THR A 10 -7.13 2.17 7.34
C THR A 10 -6.78 2.29 5.86
N ASN A 11 -7.52 1.59 4.99
CA ASN A 11 -7.43 1.76 3.55
C ASN A 11 -7.60 3.24 3.15
N ARG A 12 -8.57 3.96 3.73
CA ARG A 12 -8.78 5.39 3.45
C ARG A 12 -7.56 6.23 3.81
N GLU A 13 -6.96 6.00 4.98
CA GLU A 13 -5.74 6.72 5.38
C GLU A 13 -4.55 6.39 4.51
N LEU A 14 -4.38 5.12 4.12
CA LEU A 14 -3.32 4.69 3.21
C LEU A 14 -3.43 5.41 1.88
N LEU A 15 -4.62 5.42 1.26
CA LEU A 15 -4.86 6.10 -0.01
C LEU A 15 -4.58 7.60 0.10
N ARG A 16 -5.08 8.25 1.16
CA ARG A 16 -4.87 9.67 1.41
C ARG A 16 -3.38 10.02 1.58
N LYS A 17 -2.67 9.29 2.44
CA LYS A 17 -1.26 9.60 2.79
C LYS A 17 -0.28 9.25 1.68
N SER A 18 -0.49 8.15 0.97
CA SER A 18 0.39 7.72 -0.13
C SER A 18 0.04 8.37 -1.48
N GLY A 19 -1.17 8.93 -1.60
CA GLY A 19 -1.67 9.56 -2.82
C GLY A 19 -1.88 8.57 -3.98
N ILE A 20 -2.14 7.29 -3.69
CA ILE A 20 -2.53 6.29 -4.69
C ILE A 20 -4.05 6.08 -4.72
N SER A 21 -4.58 5.56 -5.83
CA SER A 21 -6.00 5.19 -5.94
C SER A 21 -6.29 3.81 -5.35
N ALA A 22 -7.57 3.53 -5.05
CA ALA A 22 -8.01 2.21 -4.59
C ALA A 22 -7.70 1.09 -5.60
N SER A 23 -7.87 1.37 -6.89
CA SER A 23 -7.51 0.43 -7.96
C SER A 23 -6.01 0.14 -8.01
N THR A 24 -5.18 1.16 -7.76
CA THR A 24 -3.72 1.02 -7.66
C THR A 24 -3.34 0.18 -6.45
N LEU A 25 -3.93 0.44 -5.29
CA LEU A 25 -3.74 -0.38 -4.08
C LEU A 25 -4.06 -1.85 -4.37
N HIS A 26 -5.25 -2.14 -4.90
CA HIS A 26 -5.64 -3.52 -5.24
C HIS A 26 -4.66 -4.17 -6.23
N ASN A 27 -4.29 -3.47 -7.30
CA ASN A 27 -3.34 -3.99 -8.28
C ASN A 27 -1.97 -4.30 -7.67
N TRP A 28 -1.45 -3.42 -6.82
CA TRP A 28 -0.14 -3.57 -6.19
C TRP A 28 -0.13 -4.65 -5.12
N VAL A 29 -1.21 -4.84 -4.37
CA VAL A 29 -1.39 -5.98 -3.47
C VAL A 29 -1.40 -7.29 -4.26
N ARG A 30 -2.20 -7.38 -5.32
CA ARG A 30 -2.26 -8.58 -6.20
C ARG A 30 -0.90 -8.90 -6.83
N ARG A 31 -0.08 -7.89 -7.10
CA ARG A 31 1.28 -8.02 -7.66
C ARG A 31 2.37 -8.20 -6.60
N GLY A 32 2.03 -8.29 -5.32
CA GLY A 32 2.98 -8.47 -4.21
C GLY A 32 3.93 -7.29 -4.00
N LEU A 33 3.57 -6.10 -4.47
CA LEU A 33 4.30 -4.85 -4.23
C LEU A 33 3.92 -4.21 -2.90
N LEU A 34 2.66 -4.40 -2.49
CA LEU A 34 2.11 -3.98 -1.20
C LEU A 34 1.62 -5.20 -0.41
N PRO A 35 1.58 -5.12 0.93
CA PRO A 35 1.05 -6.21 1.76
C PRO A 35 -0.46 -6.35 1.58
N ALA A 36 -0.98 -7.56 1.75
CA ALA A 36 -2.41 -7.77 1.93
C ALA A 36 -2.91 -7.05 3.20
N TYR A 37 -4.22 -6.82 3.29
CA TYR A 37 -4.82 -6.27 4.50
C TYR A 37 -4.56 -7.21 5.69
N CYS A 38 -4.27 -6.64 6.87
CA CYS A 38 -3.99 -7.38 8.11
C CYS A 38 -5.16 -7.31 9.11
N GLY A 39 -6.34 -6.90 8.63
CA GLY A 39 -7.58 -6.83 9.39
C GLY A 39 -8.68 -6.19 8.56
N ALA A 40 -9.92 -6.49 8.94
CA ALA A 40 -11.12 -5.89 8.37
C ALA A 40 -12.14 -5.64 9.48
N SER A 41 -12.90 -4.55 9.37
CA SER A 41 -14.04 -4.24 10.23
C SER A 41 -15.27 -3.97 9.38
N PHE A 42 -16.37 -4.65 9.68
CA PHE A 42 -17.65 -4.44 9.02
C PHE A 42 -18.40 -3.29 9.70
N GLN A 43 -18.84 -2.32 8.89
CA GLN A 43 -19.71 -1.23 9.32
C GLN A 43 -21.16 -1.67 9.13
N GLY A 44 -22.05 -1.27 10.05
CA GLY A 44 -23.46 -1.71 10.09
C GLY A 44 -24.27 -1.50 8.80
N ASN A 45 -23.85 -0.60 7.90
CA ASN A 45 -24.47 -0.36 6.60
C ASN A 45 -23.81 -1.15 5.43
N GLY A 46 -23.20 -2.30 5.70
CA GLY A 46 -22.55 -3.14 4.68
C GLY A 46 -21.19 -2.63 4.17
N GLY A 47 -20.64 -1.59 4.80
CA GLY A 47 -19.29 -1.09 4.49
C GLY A 47 -18.21 -1.96 5.11
N CYS A 48 -17.04 -2.07 4.47
CA CYS A 48 -15.86 -2.71 5.07
C CYS A 48 -14.69 -1.73 5.16
N VAL A 49 -14.07 -1.64 6.33
CA VAL A 49 -12.80 -0.93 6.54
C VAL A 49 -11.68 -1.95 6.62
N PHE A 50 -10.76 -1.88 5.67
CA PHE A 50 -9.56 -2.71 5.67
C PHE A 50 -8.42 -2.00 6.39
N TYR A 51 -7.63 -2.76 7.14
CA TYR A 51 -6.45 -2.27 7.84
C TYR A 51 -5.18 -2.80 7.18
N TYR A 52 -4.18 -1.94 7.08
CA TYR A 52 -2.87 -2.23 6.51
C TYR A 52 -1.77 -1.85 7.51
N PRO A 53 -0.58 -2.48 7.45
CA PRO A 53 0.56 -2.02 8.24
C PRO A 53 0.91 -0.56 7.92
N VAL A 54 1.32 0.22 8.93
CA VAL A 54 1.67 1.64 8.74
C VAL A 54 2.76 1.86 7.69
N TRP A 55 3.77 0.97 7.63
CA TRP A 55 4.85 1.04 6.64
C TRP A 55 4.36 0.91 5.19
N ALA A 56 3.15 0.37 4.96
CA ALA A 56 2.57 0.27 3.63
C ALA A 56 2.33 1.65 3.00
N VAL A 57 2.16 2.69 3.83
CA VAL A 57 2.05 4.09 3.38
C VAL A 57 3.33 4.54 2.69
N ASP A 58 4.47 4.39 3.37
CA ASP A 58 5.78 4.82 2.86
C ASP A 58 6.18 4.00 1.64
N ARG A 59 5.93 2.68 1.67
CA ARG A 59 6.16 1.82 0.50
C ARG A 59 5.31 2.25 -0.69
N ALA A 60 4.03 2.56 -0.49
CA ALA A 60 3.15 3.02 -1.56
C ALA A 60 3.62 4.36 -2.17
N ALA A 61 4.00 5.33 -1.33
CA ALA A 61 4.55 6.60 -1.77
C ALA A 61 5.85 6.42 -2.56
N TYR A 62 6.74 5.54 -2.09
CA TYR A 62 7.99 5.21 -2.76
C TYR A 62 7.77 4.56 -4.13
N ILE A 63 6.87 3.58 -4.23
CA ILE A 63 6.51 2.94 -5.51
C ILE A 63 5.93 3.99 -6.48
N LYS A 64 5.07 4.89 -6.01
CA LYS A 64 4.52 5.99 -6.82
C LYS A 64 5.62 6.90 -7.36
N LEU A 65 6.58 7.29 -6.52
CA LEU A 65 7.73 8.11 -6.93
C LEU A 65 8.62 7.39 -7.95
N MET A 66 8.89 6.09 -7.77
CA MET A 66 9.66 5.32 -8.76
C MET A 66 8.92 5.23 -10.10
N ARG A 67 7.60 5.06 -10.07
CA ARG A 67 6.75 5.06 -11.26
C ARG A 67 6.78 6.40 -11.98
N SER A 68 6.77 7.53 -11.27
CA SER A 68 6.87 8.86 -11.89
C SER A 68 8.24 9.12 -12.53
N LYS A 69 9.28 8.42 -12.07
CA LYS A 69 10.62 8.41 -12.68
C LYS A 69 10.75 7.43 -13.87
N GLY A 70 9.64 6.86 -14.35
CA GLY A 70 9.65 5.93 -15.48
C GLY A 70 10.08 4.50 -15.15
N ILE A 71 10.30 4.16 -13.87
CA ILE A 71 10.73 2.81 -13.49
C ILE A 71 9.58 1.81 -13.68
N SER A 72 9.85 0.71 -14.36
CA SER A 72 8.86 -0.34 -14.60
C SER A 72 8.49 -1.06 -13.30
N MET A 73 7.25 -1.57 -13.22
CA MET A 73 6.78 -2.33 -12.05
C MET A 73 7.60 -3.59 -11.79
N GLN A 74 8.10 -4.24 -12.85
CA GLN A 74 8.99 -5.39 -12.72
C GLN A 74 10.31 -4.99 -12.04
N LYS A 75 10.94 -3.88 -12.48
CA LYS A 75 12.17 -3.36 -11.88
C LYS A 75 11.95 -2.95 -10.42
N ILE A 76 10.83 -2.31 -10.11
CA ILE A 76 10.44 -1.97 -8.74
C ILE A 76 10.28 -3.22 -7.87
N ARG A 77 9.64 -4.28 -8.38
CA ARG A 77 9.49 -5.54 -7.64
C ARG A 77 10.84 -6.16 -7.30
N LYS A 78 11.81 -6.11 -8.22
CA LYS A 78 13.18 -6.58 -7.99
C LYS A 78 13.88 -5.76 -6.90
N ILE A 79 13.79 -4.43 -6.96
CA ILE A 79 14.34 -3.51 -5.94
C ILE A 79 13.76 -3.85 -4.55
N LEU A 80 12.44 -4.00 -4.45
CA LEU A 80 11.76 -4.29 -3.17
C LEU A 80 12.09 -5.67 -2.60
N ARG A 81 12.58 -6.61 -3.42
CA ARG A 81 13.05 -7.94 -3.01
C ARG A 81 14.55 -7.98 -2.69
N GLY A 82 15.26 -6.86 -2.82
CA GLY A 82 16.71 -6.82 -2.66
C GLY A 82 17.47 -7.49 -3.81
N GLU A 83 16.81 -7.73 -4.94
CA GLU A 83 17.48 -8.31 -6.12
C GLU A 83 18.39 -7.26 -6.79
N LYS A 84 19.56 -7.70 -7.28
CA LYS A 84 20.47 -6.82 -8.02
C LYS A 84 19.79 -6.33 -9.31
N VAL A 85 19.54 -5.03 -9.39
CA VAL A 85 18.99 -4.38 -10.57
C VAL A 85 20.13 -3.66 -11.29
N LYS A 86 20.43 -4.05 -12.54
CA LYS A 86 21.28 -3.25 -13.43
C LYS A 86 20.52 -1.95 -13.73
N LEU A 87 21.11 -0.82 -13.35
CA LEU A 87 20.52 0.50 -13.54
C LEU A 87 20.50 0.85 -15.01
#